data_AF-V5RXC1-F1
#
_entry.id   AF-V5RXC1-F1
#
_cell.length_a   1.000
_cell.length_b   1.000
_cell.length_c   1.000
_cell.angle_alpha   90.00
_cell.angle_beta   90.00
_cell.angle_gamma   90.00
#
_symmetry.space_group_name_H-M   'P 1'
#
loop_
_entity.id
_entity.type
_entity.pdbx_description
1 polymer ?
#
loop_
_entity_poly.entity_id
_entity_poly.type
_entity_poly.pdbx_seq_one_letter_code
_entity_poly.pdbx_strand_id
1 'polypeptide(L)'
;MVSHEYDDNSLELELSQEELRSLLGLLAQKLISKGEITEPDGVIPATPEAGQPRAFTLPLNSKVVREVFYPDDQELIPSTGSQIEYTTAHRLEPDDPAVYEGIVVRCASRLFNTDITVEDFFIIGRQDDHFTGTIDRDYSKDNRVISPNDFGYDNALDSDDKIVEALWDANALQRPLTLDDAQKLRQLADILGN
;
A
#
# COMPACT_ATOMS: atom_id res chain seq x y z
N MET A 1 12.29 -37.19 -25.12
CA MET A 1 11.41 -36.77 -24.00
C MET A 1 11.64 -35.30 -23.80
N VAL A 2 10.56 -34.53 -23.82
CA VAL A 2 10.54 -33.08 -23.66
C VAL A 2 10.70 -32.78 -22.18
N SER A 3 11.72 -32.02 -21.81
CA SER A 3 11.78 -31.35 -20.51
C SER A 3 11.48 -29.88 -20.80
N HIS A 4 10.24 -29.49 -20.54
CA HIS A 4 9.89 -28.08 -20.44
C HIS A 4 10.46 -27.55 -19.12
N GLU A 5 11.62 -26.91 -19.19
CA GLU A 5 12.00 -25.93 -18.18
C GLU A 5 11.14 -24.70 -18.44
N TYR A 6 10.09 -24.57 -17.62
CA TYR A 6 9.43 -23.29 -17.43
C TYR A 6 10.42 -22.40 -16.69
N ASP A 7 11.22 -21.65 -17.45
CA ASP A 7 11.80 -20.40 -16.96
C ASP A 7 10.65 -19.41 -16.76
N ASP A 8 9.90 -19.56 -15.67
CA ASP A 8 9.07 -18.51 -15.12
C ASP A 8 9.97 -17.53 -14.35
N ASN A 9 10.91 -16.93 -15.09
CA ASN A 9 11.57 -15.70 -14.67
C ASN A 9 10.70 -14.55 -15.20
N SER A 10 9.51 -14.40 -14.63
CA SER A 10 8.83 -13.12 -14.62
C SER A 10 9.71 -12.19 -13.76
N LEU A 11 10.71 -11.58 -14.40
CA LEU A 11 11.45 -10.45 -13.85
C LEU A 11 10.41 -9.41 -13.44
N GLU A 12 10.08 -9.36 -12.15
CA GLU A 12 9.30 -8.28 -11.55
C GLU A 12 10.12 -7.01 -11.70
N LEU A 13 9.92 -6.32 -12.82
CA LEU A 13 10.59 -5.08 -13.13
C LEU A 13 10.03 -3.99 -12.22
N GLU A 14 10.88 -3.50 -11.32
CA GLU A 14 10.65 -2.28 -10.55
C GLU A 14 10.26 -1.13 -11.50
N LEU A 15 9.27 -0.34 -11.08
CA LEU A 15 8.81 0.81 -11.86
C LEU A 15 9.90 1.86 -12.05
N SER A 16 9.91 2.46 -13.24
CA SER A 16 10.78 3.59 -13.52
C SER A 16 10.35 4.86 -12.77
N GLN A 17 11.28 5.81 -12.59
CA GLN A 17 11.00 7.12 -11.99
C GLN A 17 9.87 7.89 -12.73
N GLU A 18 9.79 7.73 -14.05
CA GLU A 18 8.74 8.35 -14.87
C GLU A 18 7.37 7.73 -14.59
N GLU A 19 7.31 6.41 -14.42
CA GLU A 19 6.06 5.71 -14.08
C GLU A 19 5.57 6.07 -12.69
N LEU A 20 6.47 6.09 -11.70
CA LEU A 20 6.13 6.51 -10.33
C LEU A 20 5.63 7.96 -10.29
N ARG A 21 6.33 8.87 -10.98
CA ARG A 21 5.90 10.27 -11.11
C ARG A 21 4.54 10.41 -11.76
N SER A 22 4.29 9.64 -12.83
CA SER A 22 3.02 9.64 -13.55
C SER A 22 1.87 9.14 -12.66
N LEU A 23 2.07 8.04 -11.93
CA LEU A 23 1.10 7.51 -10.98
C LEU A 23 0.80 8.49 -9.83
N LEU A 24 1.84 9.08 -9.24
CA LEU A 24 1.70 10.08 -8.18
C LEU A 24 0.83 11.24 -8.68
N GLY A 25 1.17 11.83 -9.82
CA GLY A 25 0.42 12.95 -10.38
C GLY A 25 -1.03 12.60 -10.72
N LEU A 26 -1.26 11.42 -11.30
CA LEU A 26 -2.59 10.94 -11.67
C LEU A 26 -3.49 10.78 -10.44
N LEU A 27 -3.03 10.04 -9.43
CA LEU A 27 -3.81 9.78 -8.22
C LEU A 27 -3.98 11.04 -7.37
N ALA A 28 -2.94 11.86 -7.22
CA ALA A 28 -3.02 13.14 -6.51
C ALA A 28 -4.09 14.04 -7.13
N GLN A 29 -4.16 14.13 -8.47
CA GLN A 29 -5.19 14.90 -9.16
C GLN A 29 -6.61 14.41 -8.80
N LYS A 30 -6.83 13.09 -8.74
CA LYS A 30 -8.13 12.53 -8.35
C LYS A 30 -8.48 12.87 -6.90
N LEU A 31 -7.51 12.76 -6.00
CA LEU A 31 -7.70 13.00 -4.57
C LEU A 31 -7.91 14.48 -4.25
N ILE A 32 -7.19 15.38 -4.89
CA ILE A 32 -7.43 16.83 -4.75
C ILE A 32 -8.86 17.21 -5.17
N SER A 33 -9.41 16.52 -6.17
CA SER A 33 -10.74 16.80 -6.71
C SER A 33 -11.88 16.20 -5.86
N LYS A 34 -11.68 15.01 -5.29
CA LYS A 34 -12.76 14.22 -4.67
C LYS A 34 -12.55 13.88 -3.19
N GLY A 35 -11.32 13.97 -2.70
CA GLY A 35 -10.96 13.59 -1.34
C GLY A 35 -11.42 14.61 -0.30
N GLU A 36 -11.64 14.11 0.91
CA GLU A 36 -11.85 14.94 2.09
C GLU A 36 -10.51 15.54 2.52
N ILE A 37 -10.50 16.85 2.80
CA ILE A 37 -9.29 17.57 3.19
C ILE A 37 -9.08 17.40 4.69
N THR A 38 -7.89 16.96 5.07
CA THR A 38 -7.43 16.88 6.45
C THR A 38 -6.11 17.63 6.61
N GLU A 39 -5.83 18.08 7.83
CA GLU A 39 -4.51 18.61 8.21
C GLU A 39 -3.68 17.43 8.71
N PRO A 40 -2.53 17.11 8.08
CA PRO A 40 -1.70 16.01 8.54
C PRO A 40 -1.01 16.41 9.85
N ASP A 41 -1.07 15.54 10.86
CA ASP A 41 -0.39 15.79 12.14
C ASP A 41 1.13 15.67 11.98
N GLY A 42 1.88 16.55 12.65
CA GLY A 42 3.34 16.44 12.74
C GLY A 42 4.12 16.80 11.48
N VAL A 43 3.47 17.32 10.43
CA VAL A 43 4.17 17.77 9.21
C VAL A 43 4.34 19.29 9.18
N ILE A 44 5.38 19.74 8.48
CA ILE A 44 5.80 21.15 8.41
C ILE A 44 5.71 21.63 6.94
N PRO A 45 5.38 22.90 6.66
CA PRO A 45 5.41 23.45 5.32
C PRO A 45 6.75 23.21 4.60
N ALA A 46 6.68 22.84 3.31
CA ALA A 46 7.84 22.60 2.45
C ALA A 46 8.77 23.81 2.37
N THR A 47 8.20 25.01 2.32
CA THR A 47 8.93 26.28 2.45
C THR A 47 8.18 27.23 3.40
N PRO A 48 8.83 28.28 3.93
CA PRO A 48 8.14 29.27 4.78
C PRO A 48 7.00 30.01 4.07
N GLU A 49 7.06 30.13 2.74
CA GLU A 49 6.02 30.75 1.93
C GLU A 49 4.95 29.76 1.45
N ALA A 50 5.22 28.45 1.57
CA ALA A 50 4.23 27.43 1.28
C ALA A 50 3.08 27.49 2.30
N GLY A 51 1.85 27.30 1.82
CA GLY A 51 0.71 27.11 2.71
C GLY A 51 0.88 25.85 3.59
N GLN A 52 0.01 25.69 4.59
CA GLN A 52 0.02 24.48 5.40
C GLN A 52 -0.19 23.24 4.52
N PRO A 53 0.59 22.16 4.72
CA PRO A 53 0.37 20.89 4.06
C PRO A 53 -1.05 20.39 4.28
N ARG A 54 -1.58 19.69 3.29
CA ARG A 54 -2.91 19.08 3.32
C ARG A 54 -2.79 17.61 2.97
N ALA A 55 -3.60 16.81 3.63
CA ALA A 55 -3.91 15.47 3.20
C ALA A 55 -5.29 15.43 2.53
N PHE A 56 -5.42 14.60 1.50
CA PHE A 56 -6.66 14.37 0.78
C PHE A 56 -6.97 12.88 0.85
N THR A 57 -8.02 12.53 1.59
CA THR A 57 -8.34 11.14 1.89
C THR A 57 -9.64 10.74 1.22
N LEU A 58 -9.71 9.51 0.72
CA LEU A 58 -10.94 8.94 0.19
C LEU A 58 -11.08 7.47 0.61
N PRO A 59 -12.19 7.09 1.28
CA PRO A 59 -12.43 5.71 1.67
C PRO A 59 -12.67 4.84 0.43
N LEU A 60 -12.05 3.65 0.41
CA LEU A 60 -12.22 2.68 -0.66
C LEU A 60 -13.30 1.66 -0.27
N ASN A 61 -14.28 1.49 -1.14
CA ASN A 61 -15.30 0.47 -0.97
C ASN A 61 -14.66 -0.93 -1.10
N SER A 62 -15.08 -1.88 -0.25
CA SER A 62 -14.61 -3.27 -0.26
C SER A 62 -14.77 -3.95 -1.62
N LYS A 63 -15.78 -3.58 -2.41
CA LYS A 63 -15.96 -4.03 -3.79
C LYS A 63 -14.83 -3.56 -4.71
N VAL A 64 -14.41 -2.29 -4.60
CA VAL A 64 -13.28 -1.76 -5.39
C VAL A 64 -12.00 -2.48 -4.98
N VAL A 65 -11.79 -2.66 -3.67
CA VAL A 65 -10.62 -3.40 -3.15
C VAL A 65 -10.61 -4.83 -3.70
N ARG A 66 -11.76 -5.51 -3.69
CA ARG A 66 -11.92 -6.84 -4.28
C ARG A 66 -11.59 -6.86 -5.77
N GLU A 67 -12.20 -5.98 -6.55
CA GLU A 67 -12.11 -6.02 -8.01
C GLU A 67 -10.75 -5.58 -8.55
N VAL A 68 -10.03 -4.71 -7.83
CA VAL A 68 -8.77 -4.13 -8.30
C VAL A 68 -7.56 -4.85 -7.71
N PHE A 69 -7.55 -5.09 -6.39
CA PHE A 69 -6.35 -5.59 -5.72
C PHE A 69 -6.37 -7.11 -5.51
N TYR A 70 -7.55 -7.68 -5.34
CA TYR A 70 -7.73 -9.11 -5.01
C TYR A 70 -8.81 -9.81 -5.87
N PRO A 71 -8.80 -9.67 -7.20
CA PRO A 71 -9.90 -10.16 -8.05
C PRO A 71 -10.10 -11.67 -7.90
N ASP A 72 -8.99 -12.43 -7.85
CA ASP A 72 -8.98 -13.89 -7.86
C ASP A 72 -8.64 -14.52 -6.49
N ASP A 73 -8.30 -13.71 -5.49
CA ASP A 73 -7.87 -14.20 -4.18
C ASP A 73 -9.07 -14.65 -3.35
N GLN A 74 -9.24 -15.94 -3.09
CA GLN A 74 -10.38 -16.46 -2.32
C GLN A 74 -10.15 -16.40 -0.80
N GLU A 75 -8.93 -16.14 -0.36
CA GLU A 75 -8.50 -16.16 1.03
C GLU A 75 -8.64 -14.77 1.67
N LEU A 76 -8.41 -13.70 0.91
CA LEU A 76 -8.58 -12.34 1.38
C LEU A 76 -10.02 -11.85 1.17
N ILE A 77 -10.70 -11.58 2.28
CA ILE A 77 -12.04 -10.98 2.30
C ILE A 77 -11.90 -9.47 2.59
N PRO A 78 -12.11 -8.58 1.61
CA PRO A 78 -11.99 -7.14 1.86
C PRO A 78 -12.92 -6.65 2.96
N SER A 79 -12.37 -5.84 3.84
CA SER A 79 -13.01 -5.34 5.05
C SER A 79 -13.13 -3.80 5.00
N THR A 80 -13.77 -3.23 6.02
CA THR A 80 -13.86 -1.77 6.18
C THR A 80 -12.53 -1.19 6.62
N GLY A 81 -12.24 0.06 6.24
CA GLY A 81 -11.01 0.75 6.65
C GLY A 81 -9.96 0.90 5.55
N SER A 82 -10.23 0.34 4.36
CA SER A 82 -9.45 0.62 3.17
C SER A 82 -9.63 2.08 2.75
N GLN A 83 -8.54 2.73 2.38
CA GLN A 83 -8.55 4.14 1.98
C GLN A 83 -7.37 4.45 1.08
N ILE A 84 -7.46 5.57 0.38
CA ILE A 84 -6.33 6.19 -0.31
C ILE A 84 -6.14 7.60 0.25
N GLU A 85 -4.89 7.96 0.51
CA GLU A 85 -4.51 9.28 1.00
C GLU A 85 -3.42 9.87 0.10
N TYR A 86 -3.52 11.17 -0.19
CA TYR A 86 -2.45 11.96 -0.77
C TYR A 86 -2.05 13.07 0.19
N THR A 87 -0.77 13.14 0.54
CA THR A 87 -0.20 14.21 1.37
C THR A 87 0.63 15.13 0.49
N THR A 88 0.28 16.41 0.45
CA THR A 88 1.02 17.43 -0.33
C THR A 88 2.45 17.61 0.19
N ALA A 89 3.29 18.23 -0.63
CA ALA A 89 4.66 18.61 -0.28
C ALA A 89 4.79 19.19 1.14
N HIS A 90 5.62 18.55 1.96
CA HIS A 90 5.87 18.88 3.36
C HIS A 90 7.28 18.48 3.79
N ARG A 91 7.65 18.83 5.03
CA ARG A 91 8.86 18.37 5.71
C ARG A 91 8.47 17.60 6.97
N LEU A 92 9.30 16.63 7.35
CA LEU A 92 9.09 15.85 8.58
C LEU A 92 9.72 16.55 9.80
N GLU A 93 10.82 17.28 9.60
CA GLU A 93 11.51 18.01 10.67
C GLU A 93 11.79 19.47 10.27
N PRO A 94 11.86 20.41 11.23
CA PRO A 94 12.11 21.82 10.93
C PRO A 94 13.45 22.08 10.24
N ASP A 95 14.46 21.29 10.60
CA ASP A 95 15.85 21.44 10.16
C ASP A 95 16.23 20.49 9.00
N ASP A 96 15.34 19.57 8.64
CA ASP A 96 15.53 18.69 7.48
C ASP A 96 15.12 19.44 6.20
N PRO A 97 16.03 19.63 5.23
CA PRO A 97 15.68 20.25 3.96
C PRO A 97 14.86 19.34 3.03
N ALA A 98 14.78 18.04 3.30
CA ALA A 98 14.10 17.09 2.42
C ALA A 98 12.59 17.36 2.34
N VAL A 99 12.08 17.50 1.12
CA VAL A 99 10.65 17.69 0.87
C VAL A 99 10.02 16.37 0.48
N TYR A 100 8.98 16.00 1.22
CA TYR A 100 8.22 14.78 1.06
C TYR A 100 6.85 15.07 0.46
N GLU A 101 6.44 14.25 -0.47
CA GLU A 101 5.10 14.21 -1.05
C GLU A 101 4.76 12.75 -1.29
N GLY A 102 3.51 12.33 -1.09
CA GLY A 102 3.23 10.91 -1.27
C GLY A 102 1.77 10.51 -1.28
N ILE A 103 1.57 9.29 -1.74
CA ILE A 103 0.29 8.61 -1.77
C ILE A 103 0.42 7.27 -1.04
N VAL A 104 -0.56 6.97 -0.21
CA VAL A 104 -0.70 5.67 0.44
C VAL A 104 -2.07 5.11 0.11
N VAL A 105 -2.10 3.95 -0.53
CA VAL A 105 -3.31 3.14 -0.68
C VAL A 105 -3.27 2.01 0.33
N ARG A 106 -4.17 2.04 1.30
CA ARG A 106 -4.37 0.98 2.29
C ARG A 106 -5.51 0.08 1.87
N CYS A 107 -5.24 -1.20 1.74
CA CYS A 107 -6.23 -2.24 1.45
C CYS A 107 -6.33 -3.18 2.66
N ALA A 108 -7.41 -2.99 3.44
CA ALA A 108 -7.68 -3.79 4.62
C ALA A 108 -8.58 -4.98 4.28
N SER A 109 -8.12 -6.19 4.59
CA SER A 109 -8.81 -7.46 4.37
C SER A 109 -8.76 -8.33 5.63
N ARG A 110 -9.62 -9.34 5.69
CA ARG A 110 -9.56 -10.41 6.70
C ARG A 110 -9.23 -11.72 6.01
N LEU A 111 -8.33 -12.50 6.59
CA LEU A 111 -8.03 -13.84 6.09
C LEU A 111 -9.20 -14.80 6.38
N PHE A 112 -9.60 -15.56 5.36
CA PHE A 112 -10.79 -16.42 5.37
C PHE A 112 -10.78 -17.38 6.56
N ASN A 113 -11.91 -17.49 7.26
CA ASN A 113 -12.06 -18.29 8.48
C ASN A 113 -11.09 -17.97 9.64
N THR A 114 -10.43 -16.81 9.64
CA THR A 114 -9.60 -16.37 10.76
C THR A 114 -10.05 -15.01 11.32
N ASP A 115 -9.51 -14.65 12.47
CA ASP A 115 -9.61 -13.31 13.07
C ASP A 115 -8.44 -12.39 12.68
N ILE A 116 -7.61 -12.82 11.72
CA ILE A 116 -6.43 -12.08 11.28
C ILE A 116 -6.83 -11.05 10.23
N THR A 117 -6.47 -9.80 10.49
CA THR A 117 -6.52 -8.70 9.53
C THR A 117 -5.22 -8.64 8.75
N VAL A 118 -5.35 -8.42 7.44
CA VAL A 118 -4.24 -8.24 6.49
C VAL A 118 -4.38 -6.85 5.89
N GLU A 119 -3.31 -6.07 5.91
CA GLU A 119 -3.29 -4.70 5.41
C GLU A 119 -2.17 -4.54 4.41
N ASP A 120 -2.54 -4.35 3.13
CA ASP A 120 -1.57 -3.99 2.10
C ASP A 120 -1.48 -2.47 1.96
N PHE A 121 -0.26 -1.95 1.92
CA PHE A 121 0.03 -0.54 1.74
C PHE A 121 0.80 -0.34 0.43
N PHE A 122 0.16 0.27 -0.56
CA PHE A 122 0.83 0.71 -1.79
C PHE A 122 1.27 2.16 -1.61
N ILE A 123 2.58 2.38 -1.54
CA ILE A 123 3.17 3.66 -1.18
C ILE A 123 3.93 4.19 -2.39
N ILE A 124 3.56 5.39 -2.84
CA ILE A 124 4.33 6.15 -3.82
C ILE A 124 4.81 7.42 -3.13
N GLY A 125 6.12 7.52 -2.92
CA GLY A 125 6.75 8.66 -2.30
C GLY A 125 7.53 9.47 -3.32
N ARG A 126 7.66 10.76 -3.04
CA ARG A 126 8.64 11.65 -3.63
C ARG A 126 9.41 12.30 -2.49
N GLN A 127 10.73 12.15 -2.52
CA GLN A 127 11.65 12.89 -1.69
C GLN A 127 12.51 13.75 -2.63
N ASP A 128 12.36 15.07 -2.53
CA ASP A 128 12.96 16.04 -3.46
C ASP A 128 12.60 15.71 -4.93
N ASP A 129 13.54 15.24 -5.75
CA ASP A 129 13.28 14.82 -7.15
C ASP A 129 13.41 13.30 -7.37
N HIS A 130 13.49 12.53 -6.28
CA HIS A 130 13.55 11.08 -6.31
C HIS A 130 12.21 10.46 -5.92
N PHE A 131 11.73 9.52 -6.72
CA PHE A 131 10.49 8.81 -6.49
C PHE A 131 10.76 7.40 -5.97
N THR A 132 9.97 6.97 -4.99
CA THR A 132 9.98 5.61 -4.47
C THR A 132 8.60 4.98 -4.65
N GLY A 133 8.58 3.67 -4.82
CA GLY A 133 7.35 2.90 -4.95
C GLY A 133 7.50 1.58 -4.22
N THR A 134 6.76 1.38 -3.13
CA THR A 134 6.84 0.17 -2.33
C THR A 134 5.47 -0.38 -2.00
N ILE A 135 5.40 -1.69 -1.84
CA ILE A 135 4.28 -2.36 -1.19
C ILE A 135 4.77 -2.86 0.15
N ASP A 136 3.97 -2.66 1.18
CA ASP A 136 4.14 -3.26 2.49
C ASP A 136 2.90 -4.07 2.85
N ARG A 137 3.07 -5.08 3.70
CA ARG A 137 1.98 -5.93 4.18
C ARG A 137 2.11 -6.16 5.67
N ASP A 138 1.08 -5.72 6.39
CA ASP A 138 0.93 -5.99 7.81
C ASP A 138 -0.11 -7.06 8.09
N TYR A 139 0.15 -7.83 9.15
CA TYR A 139 -0.79 -8.77 9.74
C TYR A 139 -1.10 -8.33 11.16
N SER A 140 -2.37 -8.34 11.54
CA SER A 140 -2.77 -8.03 12.90
C SER A 140 -3.85 -8.97 13.44
N LYS A 141 -3.80 -9.22 14.74
CA LYS A 141 -4.78 -9.98 15.51
C LYS A 141 -5.02 -9.27 16.83
N ASP A 142 -6.28 -9.11 17.25
CA ASP A 142 -6.65 -8.37 18.47
C ASP A 142 -6.00 -6.97 18.57
N ASN A 143 -5.94 -6.25 17.45
CA ASN A 143 -5.29 -4.94 17.29
C ASN A 143 -3.79 -4.92 17.64
N ARG A 144 -3.11 -6.07 17.52
CA ARG A 144 -1.65 -6.17 17.64
C ARG A 144 -1.07 -6.64 16.33
N VAL A 145 -0.09 -5.91 15.83
CA VAL A 145 0.72 -6.35 14.69
C VAL A 145 1.44 -7.63 15.09
N ILE A 146 1.35 -8.65 14.24
CA ILE A 146 1.96 -9.96 14.45
C ILE A 146 2.97 -10.20 13.34
N SER A 147 4.21 -10.54 13.71
CA SER A 147 5.20 -10.94 12.71
C SER A 147 5.03 -12.43 12.40
N PRO A 148 5.05 -12.84 11.12
CA PRO A 148 5.14 -14.26 10.74
C PRO A 148 6.32 -15.00 11.42
N ASN A 149 7.40 -14.27 11.76
CA ASN A 149 8.58 -14.82 12.42
C ASN A 149 8.38 -15.09 13.93
N ASP A 150 7.37 -14.47 14.55
CA ASP A 150 7.09 -14.63 15.99
C ASP A 150 6.30 -15.91 16.29
N PHE A 151 5.74 -16.56 15.27
CA PHE A 151 5.02 -17.84 15.40
C PHE A 151 5.92 -19.03 15.76
N GLY A 152 7.25 -18.84 15.74
CA GLY A 152 8.22 -19.93 15.84
C GLY A 152 8.85 -20.19 17.22
N TYR A 153 8.73 -19.32 18.23
CA TYR A 153 9.62 -19.48 19.40
C TYR A 153 9.08 -19.29 20.82
N ASP A 154 7.91 -18.70 21.07
CA ASP A 154 7.37 -18.77 22.44
C ASP A 154 5.87 -18.39 22.50
N ASN A 155 5.09 -19.35 22.99
CA ASN A 155 3.75 -19.21 23.58
C ASN A 155 2.53 -18.94 22.67
N ALA A 156 1.72 -20.00 22.55
CA ALA A 156 0.26 -19.96 22.71
C ALA A 156 -0.58 -19.21 21.66
N LEU A 157 -0.41 -19.60 20.40
CA LEU A 157 -1.56 -19.75 19.50
C LEU A 157 -1.65 -21.24 19.18
N ASP A 158 -2.75 -21.90 19.56
CA ASP A 158 -3.08 -23.25 19.11
C ASP A 158 -3.09 -23.24 17.57
N SER A 159 -1.96 -23.60 16.96
CA SER A 159 -1.66 -23.31 15.56
C SER A 159 -2.31 -24.34 14.64
N ASP A 160 -3.19 -23.87 13.75
CA ASP A 160 -3.53 -24.58 12.52
C ASP A 160 -2.32 -24.44 11.58
N ASP A 161 -1.67 -25.55 11.21
CA ASP A 161 -0.45 -25.55 10.39
C ASP A 161 -0.60 -24.73 9.09
N LYS A 162 -1.84 -24.62 8.57
CA LYS A 162 -2.20 -23.81 7.40
C LYS A 162 -2.07 -22.31 7.61
N ILE A 163 -2.30 -21.81 8.82
CA ILE A 163 -2.15 -20.37 9.15
C ILE A 163 -0.66 -20.03 9.20
N VAL A 164 0.16 -20.92 9.76
CA VAL A 164 1.63 -20.74 9.78
C VAL A 164 2.21 -20.83 8.37
N GLU A 165 1.75 -21.78 7.54
CA GLU A 165 2.14 -21.88 6.13
C GLU A 165 1.73 -20.63 5.32
N ALA A 166 0.49 -20.16 5.46
CA ALA A 166 0.01 -18.93 4.81
C ALA A 166 0.75 -17.66 5.27
N LEU A 167 1.25 -17.61 6.50
CA LEU A 167 2.02 -16.49 7.03
C LEU A 167 3.52 -16.59 6.69
N TRP A 168 4.09 -17.80 6.61
CA TRP A 168 5.49 -18.02 6.23
C TRP A 168 5.74 -17.79 4.74
N ASP A 169 4.81 -18.18 3.86
CA ASP A 169 4.84 -17.79 2.45
C ASP A 169 4.70 -16.26 2.28
N ALA A 170 4.12 -15.59 3.29
CA ALA A 170 3.85 -14.16 3.31
C ALA A 170 4.65 -13.41 4.39
N ASN A 171 5.94 -13.76 4.52
CA ASN A 171 6.92 -12.93 5.22
C ASN A 171 6.72 -11.45 4.83
N ALA A 172 6.87 -10.51 5.77
CA ALA A 172 6.61 -9.07 5.62
C ALA A 172 7.38 -8.48 4.42
N LEU A 173 6.85 -8.66 3.22
CA LEU A 173 7.53 -8.45 1.95
C LEU A 173 7.32 -7.00 1.58
N GLN A 174 8.10 -6.14 2.23
CA GLN A 174 8.38 -4.85 1.63
C GLN A 174 9.07 -5.12 0.29
N ARG A 175 8.37 -4.84 -0.81
CA ARG A 175 8.89 -5.01 -2.17
C ARG A 175 8.67 -3.75 -3.01
N PRO A 176 9.48 -3.50 -4.04
CA PRO A 176 9.19 -2.43 -4.97
C PRO A 176 7.84 -2.65 -5.68
N LEU A 177 7.20 -1.55 -6.07
CA LEU A 177 6.05 -1.59 -6.96
C LEU A 177 6.47 -2.16 -8.32
N THR A 178 5.60 -3.00 -8.87
CA THR A 178 5.76 -3.64 -10.19
C THR A 178 4.80 -3.04 -11.21
N LEU A 179 4.94 -3.47 -12.47
CA LEU A 179 4.01 -3.12 -13.54
C LEU A 179 2.56 -3.57 -13.27
N ASP A 180 2.35 -4.70 -12.60
CA ASP A 180 1.01 -5.17 -12.22
C ASP A 180 0.38 -4.23 -11.18
N ASP A 181 1.16 -3.86 -10.15
CA ASP A 181 0.70 -2.90 -9.14
C ASP A 181 0.38 -1.54 -9.77
N ALA A 182 1.19 -1.08 -10.72
CA ALA A 182 0.91 0.12 -11.47
C ALA A 182 -0.41 0.04 -12.28
N GLN A 183 -0.74 -1.12 -12.84
CA GLN A 183 -2.02 -1.32 -13.54
C GLN A 183 -3.20 -1.24 -12.56
N LYS A 184 -3.08 -1.87 -11.39
CA LYS A 184 -4.08 -1.77 -10.31
C LYS A 184 -4.29 -0.33 -9.87
N LEU A 185 -3.21 0.42 -9.65
CA LEU A 185 -3.28 1.83 -9.28
C LEU A 185 -3.88 2.73 -10.37
N ARG A 186 -3.63 2.45 -11.66
CA ARG A 186 -4.30 3.16 -12.77
C ARG A 186 -5.78 2.83 -12.84
N GLN A 187 -6.15 1.56 -12.70
CA GLN A 187 -7.55 1.14 -12.65
C GLN A 187 -8.29 1.79 -11.48
N LEU A 188 -7.63 1.89 -10.31
CA LEU A 188 -8.16 2.65 -9.19
C LEU A 188 -8.39 4.12 -9.58
N ALA A 189 -7.41 4.79 -10.19
CA ALA A 189 -7.55 6.17 -10.63
C ALA A 189 -8.71 6.39 -11.60
N ASP A 190 -8.98 5.43 -12.49
CA ASP A 190 -10.11 5.47 -13.43
C ASP A 190 -11.45 5.32 -12.71
N ILE A 191 -11.55 4.41 -11.74
CA ILE A 191 -12.73 4.27 -10.89
C ILE A 191 -12.98 5.55 -10.08
N LEU A 192 -11.92 6.15 -9.54
CA LEU A 192 -11.99 7.44 -8.87
C LEU A 192 -12.28 8.60 -9.84
N GLY A 193 -12.14 8.41 -11.15
CA GLY A 193 -12.44 9.42 -12.17
C GLY A 193 -13.91 9.49 -12.57
N ASN A 194 -14.59 8.34 -12.58
CA ASN A 194 -16.02 8.21 -12.92
C ASN A 194 -16.95 8.57 -11.76
#